data_AF-A0A1C5EU81-F1
#
_entry.id   AF-A0A1C5EU81-F1
#
_cell.length_a   1.000
_cell.length_b   1.000
_cell.length_c   1.000
_cell.angle_alpha   90.00
_cell.angle_beta   90.00
_cell.angle_gamma   90.00
#
_symmetry.space_group_name_H-M   'P 1'
#
loop_
_entity.id
_entity.type
_entity.pdbx_description
1 polymer ?
#
loop_
_entity_poly.entity_id
_entity_poly.type
_entity_poly.pdbx_seq_one_letter_code
_entity_poly.pdbx_strand_id
1 'polypeptide(L)' 'MPAFGGLYSDTIREFLGVPGDLKLLFGISFGISFGIANEAAVVNSVRMGRVPLEQSVVLHDTPGVL' A
#
# COMPACT_ATOMS: atom_id res chain seq x y z
N MET A 1 9.10 2.74 16.82
CA MET A 1 8.11 1.87 16.13
C MET A 1 8.71 1.50 14.79
N PRO A 2 9.17 0.26 14.54
CA PRO A 2 9.83 -0.09 13.29
C PRO A 2 8.78 -0.32 12.18
N ALA A 3 9.10 0.11 10.96
CA ALA A 3 8.27 -0.02 9.79
C ALA A 3 8.11 -1.49 9.36
N PHE A 4 6.90 -1.89 8.99
CA PHE A 4 6.57 -3.20 8.42
C PHE A 4 7.01 -3.27 6.94
N GLY A 5 8.29 -3.03 6.68
CA GLY A 5 8.88 -3.08 5.34
C GLY A 5 9.96 -4.14 5.29
N GLY A 6 9.66 -5.30 4.69
CA GLY A 6 10.70 -6.19 4.17
C GLY A 6 11.01 -7.46 4.96
N LEU A 7 10.16 -7.92 5.86
CA LEU A 7 10.27 -9.31 6.32
C LEU A 7 9.83 -10.22 5.16
N TYR A 8 10.74 -11.05 4.63
CA TYR A 8 10.53 -12.11 3.63
C TYR A 8 10.58 -11.77 2.13
N SER A 9 11.16 -10.65 1.69
CA SER A 9 11.25 -10.35 0.24
C SER A 9 11.96 -11.45 -0.55
N ASP A 10 13.05 -11.99 -0.03
CA ASP A 10 13.89 -12.96 -0.75
C ASP A 10 13.23 -14.34 -0.84
N THR A 11 12.62 -14.80 0.26
CA THR A 11 11.87 -16.06 0.30
C THR A 11 10.66 -16.02 -0.63
N ILE A 12 9.93 -14.90 -0.67
CA ILE A 12 8.80 -14.73 -1.59
C ILE A 12 9.29 -14.68 -3.03
N ARG A 13 10.44 -14.04 -3.28
CA ARG A 13 11.06 -13.97 -4.62
C ARG A 13 11.43 -15.33 -5.16
N GLU A 14 12.05 -16.17 -4.33
CA GLU A 14 12.42 -17.54 -4.64
C GLU A 14 11.17 -18.39 -4.93
N PHE A 15 10.16 -18.32 -4.06
CA PHE A 15 8.92 -19.07 -4.22
C PHE A 15 8.16 -18.68 -5.50
N LEU A 16 8.13 -17.39 -5.85
CA LEU A 16 7.45 -16.89 -7.05
C LEU A 16 8.30 -16.98 -8.33
N GLY A 17 9.56 -17.42 -8.23
CA GLY A 17 10.48 -17.51 -9.36
C GLY A 17 10.82 -16.16 -10.00
N VAL A 18 10.81 -15.09 -9.21
CA VAL A 18 11.08 -13.73 -9.72
C VAL A 18 12.58 -13.59 -10.04
N PRO A 19 12.93 -13.16 -11.28
CA PRO A 19 14.31 -12.99 -11.72
C PRO A 19 15.22 -12.12 -10.83
N GLY A 20 16.52 -12.42 -10.92
CA GLY A 20 17.64 -11.83 -10.19
C GLY A 20 17.66 -10.30 -10.15
N ASP A 21 17.32 -9.73 -11.29
CA ASP A 21 17.37 -8.34 -11.71
C ASP A 21 16.10 -7.55 -11.36
N LEU A 22 15.02 -8.23 -10.95
CA LEU A 22 13.76 -7.60 -10.58
C LEU A 22 13.63 -7.43 -9.07
N LYS A 23 13.16 -6.25 -8.65
CA LYS A 23 12.86 -5.95 -7.24
C LYS A 23 11.39 -6.17 -6.94
N LEU A 24 11.10 -6.94 -5.89
CA LEU A 24 9.76 -7.04 -5.34
C LEU A 24 9.49 -5.82 -4.45
N LEU A 25 8.65 -4.89 -4.94
CA LEU A 25 8.39 -3.63 -4.24
C LEU A 25 7.23 -3.74 -3.25
N PHE A 26 6.14 -4.42 -3.63
CA PHE A 26 4.95 -4.58 -2.81
C PHE A 26 4.27 -5.91 -3.08
N GLY A 27 3.80 -6.58 -2.03
CA GLY A 27 2.85 -7.68 -2.14
C GLY A 27 1.44 -7.16 -1.92
N ILE A 28 0.56 -7.30 -2.92
CA ILE A 28 -0.85 -6.97 -2.79
C ILE A 28 -1.62 -8.27 -2.64
N SER A 29 -2.20 -8.51 -1.46
CA SER A 29 -3.10 -9.63 -1.26
C SER A 29 -4.50 -9.23 -1.72
N PHE A 30 -5.08 -10.00 -2.64
CA PHE A 30 -6.46 -9.81 -3.12
C PHE A 30 -7.49 -10.68 -2.36
N GLY A 31 -7.07 -11.52 -1.41
CA GLY A 31 -7.97 -12.40 -0.64
C GLY A 31 -8.77 -11.63 0.43
N ILE A 32 -10.03 -12.03 0.67
CA ILE A 32 -11.03 -11.59 1.71
C ILE A 32 -11.14 -10.07 2.04
N SER A 33 -10.38 -9.21 1.38
CA SER A 33 -10.44 -7.75 1.48
C SER A 33 -11.02 -7.13 0.21
N PHE A 34 -10.85 -7.79 -0.95
CA PHE A 34 -11.47 -7.41 -2.23
C PHE A 34 -12.61 -8.34 -2.69
N GLY A 35 -12.64 -9.60 -2.24
CA GLY A 35 -13.63 -10.59 -2.69
C GLY A 35 -14.91 -10.66 -1.85
N ILE A 36 -14.78 -10.64 -0.52
CA ILE A 36 -15.87 -10.59 0.47
C ILE A 36 -15.28 -9.92 1.71
N ALA A 37 -15.52 -8.62 1.92
CA ALA A 37 -14.97 -7.93 3.07
C ALA A 37 -15.55 -8.52 4.37
N ASN A 38 -14.70 -9.08 5.24
CA ASN A 38 -15.11 -9.40 6.60
C ASN A 38 -15.25 -8.08 7.39
N GLU A 39 -16.47 -7.58 7.56
CA GLU A 39 -16.72 -6.33 8.30
C GLU A 39 -16.23 -6.37 9.76
N ALA A 40 -16.14 -7.57 10.35
CA ALA A 40 -15.62 -7.75 11.71
C ALA A 40 -14.08 -7.65 11.79
N ALA A 41 -13.38 -7.61 10.66
CA ALA A 41 -11.94 -7.39 10.65
C ALA A 41 -11.66 -5.92 11.06
N VAL A 42 -10.95 -5.74 12.18
CA VAL A 42 -10.61 -4.42 12.75
C VAL A 42 -9.97 -3.49 11.70
N VAL A 43 -9.16 -4.03 10.80
CA VAL A 43 -8.49 -3.25 9.73
C VAL A 43 -9.46 -2.59 8.75
N ASN A 44 -10.68 -3.11 8.58
CA ASN A 44 -11.68 -2.55 7.66
C ASN A 44 -12.38 -1.31 8.23
N SER A 45 -12.37 -1.14 9.56
CA SER A 45 -12.88 0.04 10.25
C SER A 45 -11.79 1.07 10.58
N VAL A 46 -10.51 0.71 10.44
CA VAL A 46 -9.40 1.67 10.57
C VAL A 46 -9.50 2.70 9.46
N ARG A 47 -9.65 3.97 9.84
CA ARG A 47 -9.51 5.12 8.96
C ARG A 47 -8.18 5.78 9.26
N MET A 48 -7.24 5.68 8.32
CA MET A 48 -6.01 6.45 8.38
C MET A 48 -6.31 7.87 7.91
N GLY A 49 -5.99 8.85 8.75
CA GLY A 49 -6.03 10.26 8.36
C GLY A 49 -5.09 10.53 7.19
N ARG A 50 -5.42 11.53 6.38
CA ARG A 50 -4.53 12.06 5.35
C ARG A 50 -4.02 13.42 5.80
N VAL A 51 -2.78 13.74 5.41
CA VAL A 51 -2.22 15.08 5.61
C VAL A 51 -3.08 16.09 4.83
N PRO A 52 -3.38 17.28 5.39
CA PRO A 52 -4.10 18.32 4.67
C PRO A 52 -3.45 18.67 3.32
N LEU A 53 -4.26 19.09 2.36
CA LEU A 53 -3.80 19.34 0.99
C LEU A 53 -2.75 20.46 0.97
N GLU A 54 -2.97 21.49 1.79
CA GLU A 54 -2.13 22.68 1.93
C GLU A 54 -0.72 22.34 2.43
N GLN A 55 -0.54 21.16 3.03
CA GLN A 55 0.73 20.69 3.57
C GLN A 55 1.40 19.62 2.70
N SER A 56 0.70 19.13 1.66
CA SER A 56 1.17 18.01 0.83
C SER A 56 1.24 18.30 -0.66
N VAL A 57 0.65 19.42 -1.12
CA VAL A 57 0.56 19.77 -2.54
C VAL A 57 0.97 21.22 -2.77
N VAL A 58 1.76 21.44 -3.82
CA VAL A 58 2.01 22.76 -4.41
C VAL A 58 1.19 22.85 -5.69
N LEU A 59 0.32 23.85 -5.79
CA LEU A 59 -0.46 24.11 -7.00
C LEU A 59 0.33 25.01 -7.95
N HIS A 60 0.40 24.61 -9.22
CA HIS A 60 0.99 25.40 -10.29
C HIS A 60 -0.09 25.71 -11.33
N ASP A 61 -0.63 26.94 -11.34
CA ASP A 61 -1.59 27.54 -12.31
C ASP A 61 -2.44 26.57 -13.12
N THR A 62 -2.96 25.51 -12.48
CA THR A 62 -3.71 24.45 -13.14
C THR A 62 -5.18 24.84 -13.02
N PRO A 63 -5.86 25.17 -14.13
CA PRO A 63 -7.26 25.57 -14.07
C PRO A 63 -8.11 24.43 -13.48
N GLY A 64 -8.95 24.74 -12.49
CA GLY A 64 -9.93 23.80 -11.94
C GLY A 64 -9.51 22.99 -10.72
N VAL A 65 -8.37 23.30 -10.09
CA VAL A 65 -8.01 22.76 -8.78
C VAL A 65 -8.29 23.82 -7.72
N LEU A 66 -9.58 23.95 -7.34
CA LEU A 66 -10.18 24.45 -6.09
C LEU A 66 -11.69 24.65 -6.30
#